data_AF-A0A6J6L6Q1-F1
#
_entry.id   AF-A0A6J6L6Q1-F1
#
_cell.length_a   1.000
_cell.length_b   1.000
_cell.length_c   1.000
_cell.angle_alpha   90.00
_cell.angle_beta   90.00
_cell.angle_gamma   90.00
#
_symmetry.space_group_name_H-M   'P 1'
#
loop_
_entity.id
_entity.type
_entity.pdbx_description
1 polymer ?
#
loop_
_entity_poly.entity_id
_entity_poly.type
_entity_poly.pdbx_seq_one_letter_code
_entity_poly.pdbx_strand_id
1 'polypeptide(L)' 'MSNSQMMGIRILCMALGWAFGALIFGTEAVWLWGTPSFIWCGFAGGMIGIMLTSK' A
#
# COMPACT_ATOMS: atom_id res chain seq x y z
N MET A 1 8.97 13.28 -14.43
CA MET A 1 7.69 13.06 -13.73
C MET A 1 7.48 14.26 -12.81
N SER A 2 6.33 14.94 -12.87
CA SER A 2 6.07 16.04 -11.93
C SER A 2 5.90 15.51 -10.50
N ASN A 3 6.10 16.36 -9.50
CA ASN A 3 5.85 15.99 -8.10
C ASN A 3 4.41 15.50 -7.87
N SER A 4 3.43 16.08 -8.57
CA SER A 4 2.04 15.66 -8.50
C SER A 4 1.81 14.26 -9.07
N GLN A 5 2.41 13.93 -10.21
CA GLN A 5 2.34 12.57 -10.79
C GLN A 5 3.02 11.55 -9.86
N MET A 6 4.16 11.93 -9.28
CA MET A 6 4.91 11.09 -8.36
C MET A 6 4.09 10.74 -7.12
N MET A 7 3.46 11.74 -6.52
CA MET A 7 2.60 11.55 -5.36
C MET A 7 1.35 10.73 -5.72
N GLY A 8 0.77 10.96 -6.89
CA GLY A 8 -0.36 10.18 -7.39
C GLY A 8 -0.06 8.68 -7.48
N ILE A 9 1.11 8.30 -8.02
CA ILE A 9 1.52 6.89 -8.09
C ILE A 9 1.71 6.29 -6.70
N ARG A 10 2.34 7.03 -5.76
CA ARG A 10 2.56 6.54 -4.39
C ARG A 10 1.23 6.27 -3.66
N ILE A 11 0.28 7.20 -3.76
CA ILE A 11 -1.04 7.06 -3.16
C ILE A 11 -1.81 5.92 -3.82
N LEU A 12 -1.75 5.80 -5.15
CA LEU A 12 -2.38 4.71 -5.89
C LEU A 12 -1.85 3.35 -5.43
N CYS A 13 -0.54 3.16 -5.35
CA CYS A 13 0.04 1.88 -4.92
C CYS A 13 -0.33 1.53 -3.47
N MET A 14 -0.38 2.52 -2.57
CA MET A 14 -0.85 2.33 -1.19
C MET A 14 -2.32 1.90 -1.14
N ALA A 15 -3.20 2.59 -1.88
CA ALA A 15 -4.62 2.27 -1.96
C ALA A 15 -4.87 0.88 -2.55
N LEU A 16 -4.13 0.50 -3.59
CA LEU A 16 -4.17 -0.86 -4.15
C LEU A 16 -3.71 -1.90 -3.14
N GLY A 17 -2.66 -1.61 -2.37
CA GLY A 17 -2.21 -2.48 -1.28
C GLY A 17 -3.29 -2.73 -0.23
N TRP A 18 -4.00 -1.69 0.22
CA TRP A 18 -5.14 -1.87 1.13
C TRP A 18 -6.28 -2.66 0.49
N ALA A 19 -6.64 -2.34 -0.75
CA ALA A 19 -7.76 -3.01 -1.45
C ALA A 19 -7.50 -4.50 -1.69
N PHE A 20 -6.34 -4.86 -2.24
CA PHE A 20 -5.97 -6.26 -2.43
C PHE A 20 -5.74 -6.98 -1.11
N GLY A 21 -5.15 -6.31 -0.12
CA GLY A 21 -5.00 -6.87 1.23
C GLY A 21 -6.34 -7.24 1.85
N ALA A 22 -7.33 -6.36 1.75
CA ALA A 22 -8.68 -6.61 2.26
C ALA A 22 -9.40 -7.71 1.46
N LEU A 23 -9.19 -7.76 0.13
CA LEU A 23 -9.79 -8.80 -0.72
C LEU A 23 -9.24 -10.20 -0.43
N ILE A 24 -7.92 -10.33 -0.18
CA ILE A 24 -7.26 -11.63 -0.01
C ILE A 24 -7.37 -12.12 1.43
N PHE A 25 -7.18 -11.24 2.41
CA PHE A 25 -7.05 -11.62 3.82
C PHE A 25 -8.25 -11.20 4.67
N GLY A 26 -9.19 -10.42 4.12
CA GLY A 26 -10.26 -9.80 4.89
C GLY A 26 -9.79 -8.62 5.74
N THR A 27 -10.71 -8.01 6.47
CA THR A 27 -10.44 -6.89 7.38
C THR A 27 -10.05 -7.33 8.80
N GLU A 28 -10.38 -8.57 9.15
CA GLU A 28 -10.22 -9.11 10.51
C GLU A 28 -8.91 -9.86 10.73
N ALA A 29 -8.21 -10.24 9.65
CA ALA A 29 -6.92 -10.91 9.76
C ALA A 29 -5.90 -9.94 10.35
N VAL A 30 -5.15 -10.40 11.34
CA VAL A 30 -4.13 -9.62 12.04
C VAL A 30 -2.77 -10.29 11.86
N TRP A 31 -1.75 -9.49 11.56
CA TRP A 31 -0.37 -9.97 11.40
C TRP A 31 0.53 -9.42 12.51
N LEU A 32 1.75 -9.03 12.14
CA LEU A 32 2.76 -8.53 13.05
C LEU A 32 2.25 -7.31 13.82
N TRP A 33 2.62 -7.26 15.09
CA TRP A 33 2.32 -6.15 16.01
C TRP A 33 0.83 -5.83 16.16
N GLY A 34 -0.06 -6.82 16.03
CA GLY A 34 -1.49 -6.64 16.26
C GLY A 34 -2.19 -5.79 15.20
N THR A 35 -1.52 -5.50 14.08
CA THR A 35 -2.06 -4.65 13.02
C THR A 35 -2.76 -5.49 11.95
N PRO A 36 -3.95 -5.09 11.48
CA PRO A 36 -4.66 -5.77 10.41
C PRO A 36 -3.81 -6.00 9.16
N SER A 37 -3.92 -7.19 8.57
CA SER A 37 -3.16 -7.65 7.41
C SER A 37 -3.32 -6.73 6.21
N PHE A 38 -4.53 -6.23 5.94
CA PHE A 38 -4.75 -5.32 4.83
C PHE A 38 -3.99 -4.01 4.98
N ILE A 39 -3.82 -3.51 6.21
CA ILE A 39 -3.04 -2.30 6.51
C ILE A 39 -1.56 -2.54 6.17
N TRP A 40 -1.03 -3.72 6.51
CA TRP A 40 0.32 -4.14 6.10
C TRP A 40 0.48 -4.16 4.57
N CYS A 41 -0.51 -4.67 3.85
CA CYS A 41 -0.48 -4.65 2.39
C CYS A 41 -0.47 -3.22 1.82
N GLY A 42 -1.17 -2.27 2.44
CA GLY A 42 -1.10 -0.87 2.05
C GLY A 42 0.26 -0.22 2.30
N PHE A 43 0.91 -0.54 3.43
CA PHE A 43 2.29 -0.10 3.68
C PHE A 43 3.26 -0.65 2.61
N ALA A 44 3.15 -1.94 2.29
CA ALA A 44 3.95 -2.56 1.22
C ALA A 44 3.69 -1.88 -0.13
N GLY A 45 2.43 -1.60 -0.45
CA GLY A 45 2.04 -0.85 -1.65
C GLY A 45 2.64 0.56 -1.69
N GLY A 46 2.64 1.29 -0.57
CA GLY A 46 3.29 2.60 -0.46
C GLY A 46 4.81 2.53 -0.72
N MET A 47 5.49 1.51 -0.19
CA MET A 47 6.92 1.29 -0.44
C MET A 47 7.21 0.98 -1.91
N ILE A 48 6.38 0.16 -2.55
CA ILE A 48 6.47 -0.09 -4.00
C ILE A 48 6.27 1.21 -4.78
N GLY A 49 5.27 2.01 -4.41
CA GLY A 49 5.05 3.32 -5.01
C GLY A 49 6.27 4.24 -4.90
N ILE A 50 6.95 4.24 -3.75
CA ILE A 50 8.21 4.98 -3.56
C ILE A 50 9.30 4.41 -4.48
N MET A 51 9.49 3.08 -4.51
CA MET A 51 10.50 2.45 -5.38
C MET A 51 10.28 2.76 -6.87
N LEU A 52 9.04 2.71 -7.34
CA LEU A 52 8.69 3.00 -8.75
C LEU A 52 8.90 4.46 -9.14
N THR A 53 8.92 5.35 -8.15
CA THR A 53 8.97 6.80 -8.37
C THR A 53 10.27 7.44 -7.94
N SER A 54 11.14 6.68 -7.28
CA SER A 54 12.46 7.13 -6.84
C SER A 54 13.49 6.57 -7.81
N LYS A 55 14.28 7.48 -8.41
CA LYS A 55 15.53 7.15 -9.10
C LYS A 55 16.68 7.54 -8.20
#